data_AF-A0A8J3N1X1-F1
#
_entry.id   AF-A0A8J3N1X1-F1
#
_cell.length_a   1.000
_cell.length_b   1.000
_cell.length_c   1.000
_cell.angle_alpha   90.00
_cell.angle_beta   90.00
_cell.angle_gamma   90.00
#
_symmetry.space_group_name_H-M   'P 1'
#
loop_
_entity.id
_entity.type
_entity.pdbx_description
1 polymer ?
#
loop_
_entity_poly.entity_id
_entity_poly.type
_entity_poly.pdbx_seq_one_letter_code
_entity_poly.pdbx_strand_id
1 'polypeptide(L)'
;MQEIVLLQSTENERTNIALRATIGIFEQAFPGQIRACYIEGSYADQSAVFTSDIDLVIVLKGEASGGQKRADALARHCCALSAVELDIGVADENTLAVGVPPYFKMGSLLIYGEDIRDELPLVSLPQWTRDRMHSSLWRTVHLFNRPTVIQYPLDYPDPLDEFYGYDRRKLRLPDGKEVNCTRDLIRLTGWSATALLAYRAGRYVTRKSECYRAYQESFQDEWGQLLEDIYIYCRGKWHYLLPADHAERRKLREICARTLAFENYFLLVYKEFLLSELQAEDVEGRRMALWVLDRIAYQDEEIELAVALAKSAG
;
A
#
# COMPACT_ATOMS: atom_id res chain seq x y z
N MET A 1 14.84 -32.51 -7.04
CA MET A 1 14.57 -31.15 -6.52
C MET A 1 14.65 -31.26 -5.01
N GLN A 2 15.43 -30.41 -4.34
CA GLN A 2 15.45 -30.42 -2.87
C GLN A 2 14.07 -30.00 -2.37
N GLU A 3 13.62 -30.62 -1.28
CA GLU A 3 12.36 -30.26 -0.64
C GLU A 3 12.48 -28.85 -0.05
N ILE A 4 11.56 -27.95 -0.44
CA ILE A 4 11.51 -26.60 0.14
C ILE A 4 10.86 -26.68 1.51
N VAL A 5 11.66 -26.47 2.55
CA VAL A 5 11.20 -26.39 3.94
C VAL A 5 11.05 -24.92 4.32
N LEU A 6 9.84 -24.51 4.70
CA LEU A 6 9.59 -23.17 5.21
C LEU A 6 10.11 -23.07 6.65
N LEU A 7 10.85 -22.00 6.95
CA LEU A 7 11.30 -21.69 8.32
C LEU A 7 10.12 -21.38 9.24
N GLN A 8 9.07 -20.78 8.68
CA GLN A 8 7.82 -20.51 9.36
C GLN A 8 6.66 -20.85 8.43
N SER A 9 5.69 -21.60 8.94
CA SER A 9 4.46 -21.92 8.24
C SER A 9 3.36 -20.92 8.60
N THR A 10 2.49 -20.62 7.65
CA THR A 10 1.19 -20.02 7.96
C THR A 10 0.24 -21.08 8.51
N GLU A 11 -0.85 -20.68 9.16
CA GLU A 11 -1.92 -21.60 9.60
C GLU A 11 -2.74 -22.14 8.42
N ASN A 12 -2.50 -21.66 7.20
CA ASN A 12 -3.24 -22.03 6.00
C ASN A 12 -2.38 -22.93 5.08
N GLU A 13 -2.74 -24.20 4.99
CA GLU A 13 -1.96 -25.16 4.20
C GLU A 13 -1.95 -24.85 2.70
N ARG A 14 -3.03 -24.26 2.15
CA ARG A 14 -3.04 -23.83 0.75
C ARG A 14 -2.02 -22.72 0.49
N THR A 15 -1.89 -21.79 1.42
CA THR A 15 -0.87 -20.74 1.40
C THR A 15 0.53 -21.34 1.48
N ASN A 16 0.76 -22.28 2.40
CA ASN A 16 2.06 -22.95 2.53
C ASN A 16 2.46 -23.72 1.26
N ILE A 17 1.50 -24.39 0.62
CA ILE A 17 1.71 -25.07 -0.67
C ILE A 17 2.10 -24.05 -1.76
N ALA A 18 1.37 -22.94 -1.88
CA ALA A 18 1.68 -21.90 -2.85
C ALA A 18 3.09 -21.31 -2.64
N LEU A 19 3.45 -21.00 -1.38
CA LEU A 19 4.78 -20.49 -1.02
C LEU A 19 5.89 -21.47 -1.40
N ARG A 20 5.77 -22.75 -1.02
CA ARG A 20 6.77 -23.78 -1.37
C ARG A 20 6.89 -23.96 -2.88
N ALA A 21 5.77 -23.94 -3.61
CA ALA A 21 5.77 -24.04 -5.07
C ALA A 21 6.47 -22.84 -5.72
N THR A 22 6.14 -21.61 -5.30
CA THR A 22 6.77 -20.38 -5.79
C THR A 22 8.26 -20.37 -5.51
N ILE A 23 8.67 -20.67 -4.27
CA ILE A 23 10.10 -20.73 -3.91
C ILE A 23 10.82 -21.80 -4.72
N GLY A 24 10.23 -22.99 -4.90
CA GLY A 24 10.82 -24.07 -5.70
C GLY A 24 11.01 -23.69 -7.18
N ILE A 25 10.06 -22.96 -7.76
CA ILE A 25 10.17 -22.42 -9.13
C ILE A 25 11.31 -21.40 -9.22
N PHE A 26 11.43 -20.50 -8.22
CA PHE A 26 12.52 -19.53 -8.17
C PHE A 26 13.89 -20.19 -7.96
N GLU A 27 14.01 -21.19 -7.09
CA GLU A 27 15.26 -21.95 -6.91
C GLU A 27 15.66 -22.69 -8.20
N GLN A 28 14.69 -23.23 -8.95
CA GLN A 28 14.98 -23.85 -10.22
C GLN A 28 15.47 -22.84 -11.27
N ALA A 29 14.91 -21.63 -11.28
CA ALA A 29 15.26 -20.58 -12.23
C ALA A 29 16.56 -19.84 -11.87
N PHE A 30 16.86 -19.74 -10.58
CA PHE A 30 17.98 -19.02 -9.99
C PHE A 30 18.72 -19.85 -8.91
N PRO A 31 19.33 -20.99 -9.27
CA PRO A 31 19.87 -21.95 -8.29
C PRO A 31 20.88 -21.32 -7.33
N GLY A 32 20.59 -21.37 -6.04
CA GLY A 32 21.48 -20.88 -4.97
C GLY A 32 21.61 -19.34 -4.90
N GLN A 33 20.85 -18.61 -5.73
CA GLN A 33 20.86 -17.15 -5.77
C GLN A 33 19.79 -16.53 -4.86
N ILE A 34 18.83 -17.29 -4.34
CA ILE A 34 17.90 -16.76 -3.33
C ILE A 34 18.69 -16.51 -2.04
N ARG A 35 18.68 -15.26 -1.56
CA ARG A 35 19.16 -14.92 -0.22
C ARG A 35 18.10 -15.25 0.82
N ALA A 36 16.89 -14.76 0.59
CA ALA A 36 15.80 -14.86 1.54
C ALA A 36 14.44 -14.68 0.87
N CYS A 37 13.39 -15.25 1.47
CA CYS A 37 12.02 -14.95 1.15
C CYS A 37 11.30 -14.48 2.42
N TYR A 38 10.57 -13.37 2.30
CA TYR A 38 9.81 -12.76 3.38
C TYR A 38 8.34 -12.66 3.00
N ILE A 39 7.46 -12.93 3.95
CA ILE A 39 6.05 -12.55 3.84
C ILE A 39 5.87 -11.17 4.46
N GLU A 40 5.06 -10.32 3.85
CA GLU A 40 4.64 -9.03 4.38
C GLU A 40 3.13 -9.01 4.68
N GLY A 41 2.66 -7.87 5.18
CA GLY A 41 1.24 -7.62 5.33
C GLY A 41 0.56 -8.55 6.32
N SER A 42 -0.64 -9.02 5.97
CA SER A 42 -1.55 -9.63 6.95
C SER A 42 -1.13 -11.02 7.44
N TYR A 43 -0.35 -11.75 6.65
CA TYR A 43 0.19 -13.03 7.08
C TYR A 43 1.41 -12.86 8.01
N ALA A 44 2.20 -11.80 7.81
CA ALA A 44 3.34 -11.51 8.68
C ALA A 44 2.92 -11.01 10.07
N ASP A 45 1.83 -10.26 10.16
CA ASP A 45 1.30 -9.74 11.44
C ASP A 45 0.21 -10.62 12.08
N GLN A 46 0.01 -11.85 11.57
CA GLN A 46 -0.99 -12.81 12.05
C GLN A 46 -2.43 -12.27 12.04
N SER A 47 -2.72 -11.26 11.23
CA SER A 47 -4.06 -10.70 11.12
C SER A 47 -4.83 -11.19 9.90
N ALA A 48 -4.25 -12.08 9.09
CA ALA A 48 -4.81 -12.58 7.84
C ALA A 48 -6.26 -13.06 7.99
N VAL A 49 -7.11 -12.65 7.05
CA VAL A 49 -8.48 -13.18 6.90
C VAL A 49 -8.50 -14.11 5.68
N PHE A 50 -9.57 -14.90 5.50
CA PHE A 50 -9.62 -15.86 4.40
C PHE A 50 -9.54 -15.22 3.00
N THR A 51 -9.84 -13.92 2.90
CA THR A 51 -9.74 -13.09 1.70
C THR A 51 -8.43 -12.31 1.62
N SER A 52 -7.46 -12.56 2.48
CA SER A 52 -6.15 -11.92 2.41
C SER A 52 -5.34 -12.45 1.22
N ASP A 53 -4.71 -11.54 0.50
CA ASP A 53 -3.61 -11.80 -0.41
C ASP A 53 -2.32 -12.15 0.36
N ILE A 54 -1.38 -12.78 -0.34
CA ILE A 54 -0.03 -13.05 0.15
C ILE A 54 0.90 -12.03 -0.49
N ASP A 55 1.44 -11.13 0.32
CA ASP A 55 2.51 -10.22 -0.08
C ASP A 55 3.86 -10.95 0.15
N LEU A 56 4.52 -11.42 -0.91
CA LEU A 56 5.79 -12.16 -0.86
C LEU A 56 6.92 -11.30 -1.43
N VAL A 57 8.03 -11.18 -0.70
CA VAL A 57 9.27 -10.57 -1.19
C VAL A 57 10.34 -11.64 -1.32
N ILE A 58 10.92 -11.77 -2.51
CA ILE A 58 12.07 -12.64 -2.79
C ILE A 58 13.30 -11.76 -2.97
N VAL A 59 14.33 -12.03 -2.17
CA VAL A 59 15.61 -11.32 -2.22
C VAL A 59 16.65 -12.21 -2.90
N LEU A 60 17.26 -11.70 -3.97
CA LEU A 60 18.35 -12.35 -4.70
C LEU A 60 19.72 -11.86 -4.19
N LYS A 61 20.70 -12.75 -4.17
CA LYS A 61 22.10 -12.48 -3.81
C LYS A 61 22.81 -11.66 -4.89
N GLY A 62 23.63 -10.70 -4.47
CA GLY A 62 24.45 -9.88 -5.37
C GLY A 62 23.63 -8.97 -6.28
N GLU A 63 24.23 -8.48 -7.37
CA GLU A 63 23.53 -7.68 -8.37
C GLU A 63 22.81 -8.58 -9.37
N ALA A 64 21.52 -8.34 -9.61
CA ALA A 64 20.78 -9.04 -10.64
C ALA A 64 21.11 -8.47 -12.03
N SER A 65 22.36 -8.58 -12.50
CA SER A 65 22.79 -8.04 -13.79
C SER A 65 22.00 -8.66 -14.96
N GLY A 66 20.93 -7.98 -15.39
CA GLY A 66 19.91 -8.51 -16.32
C GLY A 66 18.94 -9.54 -15.72
N GLY A 67 19.16 -9.97 -14.49
CA GLY A 67 18.34 -10.95 -13.76
C GLY A 67 17.01 -10.39 -13.28
N GLN A 68 16.94 -9.10 -12.92
CA GLN A 68 15.74 -8.50 -12.33
C GLN A 68 14.52 -8.62 -13.26
N LYS A 69 14.65 -8.24 -14.53
CA LYS A 69 13.53 -8.35 -15.51
C LYS A 69 13.04 -9.79 -15.68
N ARG A 70 13.96 -10.77 -15.62
CA ARG A 70 13.62 -12.19 -15.69
C ARG A 70 12.93 -12.64 -14.41
N ALA A 71 13.40 -12.18 -13.25
CA ALA A 71 12.79 -12.46 -11.96
C ALA A 71 11.37 -11.88 -11.87
N ASP A 72 11.17 -10.64 -12.30
CA ASP A 72 9.85 -10.00 -12.37
C ASP A 72 8.91 -10.74 -13.32
N ALA A 73 9.42 -11.22 -14.46
CA ALA A 73 8.63 -12.03 -15.39
C ALA A 73 8.23 -13.38 -14.77
N LEU A 74 9.13 -14.01 -14.04
CA LEU A 74 8.86 -15.25 -13.32
C LEU A 74 7.86 -15.04 -12.17
N ALA A 75 7.99 -13.94 -11.43
CA ALA A 75 7.04 -13.51 -10.41
C ALA A 75 5.63 -13.40 -10.99
N ARG A 76 5.45 -12.63 -12.08
CA ARG A 76 4.15 -12.52 -12.77
C ARG A 76 3.60 -13.87 -13.22
N HIS A 77 4.46 -14.75 -13.72
CA HIS A 77 4.06 -16.11 -14.10
C HIS A 77 3.57 -16.93 -12.90
N CYS A 78 4.27 -16.86 -11.76
CA CYS A 78 3.86 -17.53 -10.53
C CYS A 78 2.54 -16.98 -10.00
N CYS A 79 2.35 -15.66 -10.00
CA CYS A 79 1.09 -15.03 -9.63
C CYS A 79 -0.09 -15.55 -10.48
N ALA A 80 0.11 -15.71 -11.79
CA ALA A 80 -0.93 -16.21 -12.70
C ALA A 80 -1.27 -17.69 -12.51
N LEU A 81 -0.33 -18.51 -12.03
CA LEU A 81 -0.54 -19.94 -11.76
C LEU A 81 -1.07 -20.22 -10.35
N SER A 82 -0.92 -19.27 -9.43
CA SER A 82 -1.27 -19.46 -8.03
C SER A 82 -2.78 -19.64 -7.83
N ALA A 83 -3.14 -20.61 -6.99
CA ALA A 83 -4.53 -20.82 -6.56
C ALA A 83 -5.01 -19.80 -5.51
N VAL A 84 -4.09 -18.99 -4.99
CA VAL A 84 -4.31 -17.92 -4.02
C VAL A 84 -3.81 -16.60 -4.60
N GLU A 85 -4.44 -15.48 -4.22
CA GLU A 85 -3.98 -14.15 -4.65
C GLU A 85 -2.59 -13.91 -4.06
N LEU A 86 -1.60 -13.80 -4.95
CA LEU A 86 -0.18 -13.72 -4.61
C LEU A 86 0.39 -12.47 -5.28
N ASP A 87 0.96 -11.57 -4.49
CA ASP A 87 1.73 -10.42 -4.96
C ASP A 87 3.20 -10.70 -4.66
N ILE A 88 4.05 -10.73 -5.68
CA ILE A 88 5.47 -11.07 -5.54
C ILE A 88 6.30 -9.85 -5.92
N GLY A 89 6.96 -9.28 -4.92
CA GLY A 89 8.09 -8.38 -5.11
C GLY A 89 9.39 -9.17 -5.24
N VAL A 90 10.24 -8.79 -6.18
CA VAL A 90 11.61 -9.32 -6.27
C VAL A 90 12.58 -8.15 -6.13
N ALA A 91 13.57 -8.30 -5.26
CA ALA A 91 14.64 -7.31 -5.10
C ALA A 91 15.99 -8.02 -5.00
N ASP A 92 17.05 -7.27 -5.23
CA ASP A 92 18.41 -7.72 -4.95
C ASP A 92 19.02 -6.99 -3.74
N GLU A 93 20.07 -7.56 -3.16
CA GLU A 93 20.71 -7.02 -1.96
C GLU A 93 21.19 -5.57 -2.14
N ASN A 94 21.70 -5.24 -3.33
CA ASN A 94 22.21 -3.90 -3.61
C ASN A 94 21.09 -2.86 -3.64
N THR A 95 19.94 -3.22 -4.20
CA THR A 95 18.74 -2.37 -4.22
C THR A 95 18.25 -2.12 -2.80
N LEU A 96 18.20 -3.17 -1.97
CA LEU A 96 17.77 -3.05 -0.57
C LEU A 96 18.79 -2.30 0.30
N ALA A 97 20.08 -2.34 -0.04
CA ALA A 97 21.14 -1.64 0.69
C ALA A 97 21.03 -0.10 0.62
N VAL A 98 20.27 0.45 -0.33
CA VAL A 98 19.96 1.89 -0.39
C VAL A 98 19.00 2.30 0.72
N GLY A 99 18.10 1.40 1.12
CA GLY A 99 17.07 1.67 2.11
C GLY A 99 15.85 0.80 1.90
N VAL A 100 15.34 0.21 2.98
CA VAL A 100 14.12 -0.60 2.95
C VAL A 100 12.96 0.08 3.65
N PRO A 101 11.71 -0.18 3.24
CA PRO A 101 10.55 0.38 3.90
C PRO A 101 10.34 -0.21 5.31
N PRO A 102 9.66 0.51 6.21
CA PRO A 102 9.40 0.06 7.58
C PRO A 102 8.68 -1.29 7.67
N TYR A 103 7.72 -1.54 6.78
CA TYR A 103 6.98 -2.80 6.76
C TYR A 103 7.88 -3.98 6.37
N PHE A 104 8.88 -3.80 5.50
CA PHE A 104 9.84 -4.84 5.18
C PHE A 104 10.81 -5.07 6.35
N LYS A 105 11.40 -4.00 6.88
CA LYS A 105 12.43 -4.13 7.93
C LYS A 105 11.87 -4.69 9.25
N MET A 106 10.73 -4.18 9.68
CA MET A 106 10.18 -4.45 11.03
C MET A 106 8.87 -5.24 11.01
N GLY A 107 8.18 -5.29 9.87
CA GLY A 107 6.84 -5.87 9.75
C GLY A 107 6.78 -7.20 8.99
N SER A 108 7.87 -7.64 8.38
CA SER A 108 7.89 -8.86 7.56
C SER A 108 8.22 -10.11 8.38
N LEU A 109 8.04 -11.27 7.77
CA LEU A 109 8.31 -12.58 8.36
C LEU A 109 9.23 -13.38 7.44
N LEU A 110 10.42 -13.74 7.90
CA LEU A 110 11.31 -14.63 7.15
C LEU A 110 10.68 -16.03 7.07
N ILE A 111 10.54 -16.55 5.86
CA ILE A 111 9.99 -17.89 5.61
C ILE A 111 10.96 -18.85 4.93
N TYR A 112 12.05 -18.36 4.34
CA TYR A 112 13.06 -19.19 3.67
C TYR A 112 14.38 -18.41 3.51
N GLY A 113 15.53 -19.08 3.60
CA GLY A 113 16.86 -18.48 3.45
C GLY A 113 17.43 -17.87 4.73
N GLU A 114 18.21 -16.80 4.59
CA GLU A 114 18.94 -16.15 5.69
C GLU A 114 18.35 -14.76 5.99
N ASP A 115 18.06 -14.45 7.26
CA ASP A 115 17.57 -13.11 7.63
C ASP A 115 18.67 -12.07 7.43
N ILE A 116 18.38 -11.02 6.66
CA ILE A 116 19.32 -9.91 6.40
C ILE A 116 18.74 -8.56 6.84
N ARG A 117 17.55 -8.52 7.45
CA ARG A 117 16.84 -7.24 7.71
C ARG A 117 17.56 -6.33 8.68
N ASP A 118 18.30 -6.89 9.63
CA ASP A 118 19.08 -6.13 10.60
C ASP A 118 20.21 -5.35 9.92
N GLU A 119 20.77 -5.87 8.83
CA GLU A 119 21.87 -5.28 8.06
C GLU A 119 21.41 -4.14 7.12
N LEU A 120 20.15 -4.15 6.71
CA LEU A 120 19.64 -3.22 5.70
C LEU A 120 19.23 -1.88 6.31
N PRO A 121 19.65 -0.71 5.79
CA PRO A 121 19.25 0.57 6.35
C PRO A 121 17.74 0.81 6.16
N LEU A 122 17.11 1.49 7.12
CA LEU A 122 15.74 1.97 6.94
C LEU A 122 15.74 3.18 6.01
N VAL A 123 14.78 3.26 5.10
CA VAL A 123 14.55 4.49 4.32
C VAL A 123 14.34 5.68 5.25
N SER A 124 14.97 6.82 4.94
CA SER A 124 14.85 8.02 5.77
C SER A 124 13.40 8.48 5.88
N LEU A 125 13.05 9.11 7.01
CA LEU A 125 11.68 9.57 7.25
C LEU A 125 11.20 10.59 6.20
N PRO A 126 12.01 11.58 5.76
CA PRO A 126 11.60 12.48 4.67
C PRO A 126 11.31 11.74 3.36
N GLN A 127 12.17 10.79 2.98
CA GLN A 127 11.97 10.00 1.77
C GLN A 127 10.73 9.10 1.88
N TRP A 128 10.51 8.50 3.04
CA TRP A 128 9.29 7.73 3.34
C TRP A 128 8.04 8.60 3.26
N THR A 129 8.07 9.79 3.86
CA THR A 129 6.96 10.75 3.81
C THR A 129 6.61 11.09 2.37
N ARG A 130 7.61 11.45 1.55
CA ARG A 130 7.42 11.79 0.13
C ARG A 130 6.80 10.62 -0.64
N ASP A 131 7.37 9.43 -0.50
CA ASP A 131 6.87 8.22 -1.16
C ASP A 131 5.41 7.92 -0.75
N ARG A 132 5.09 7.98 0.54
CA ARG A 132 3.72 7.72 1.03
C ARG A 132 2.73 8.79 0.60
N MET A 133 3.11 10.06 0.60
CA MET A 133 2.27 11.17 0.12
C MET A 133 1.91 11.00 -1.36
N HIS A 134 2.90 10.78 -2.23
CA HIS A 134 2.65 10.58 -3.66
C HIS A 134 1.91 9.27 -3.95
N SER A 135 2.25 8.18 -3.23
CA SER A 135 1.55 6.90 -3.38
C SER A 135 0.08 6.98 -2.96
N SER A 136 -0.22 7.74 -1.89
CA SER A 136 -1.58 8.00 -1.44
C SER A 136 -2.37 8.78 -2.50
N LEU A 137 -1.81 9.87 -3.06
CA LEU A 137 -2.43 10.59 -4.18
C LEU A 137 -2.72 9.66 -5.37
N TRP A 138 -1.73 8.87 -5.79
CA TRP A 138 -1.89 7.96 -6.92
C TRP A 138 -3.07 7.00 -6.68
N ARG A 139 -3.25 6.51 -5.44
CA ARG A 139 -4.38 5.66 -5.07
C ARG A 139 -5.72 6.37 -5.11
N THR A 140 -5.78 7.61 -4.61
CA THR A 140 -6.97 8.46 -4.69
C THR A 140 -7.46 8.60 -6.14
N VAL A 141 -6.53 8.76 -7.09
CA VAL A 141 -6.86 8.88 -8.51
C VAL A 141 -7.23 7.53 -9.13
N HIS A 142 -6.39 6.50 -8.95
CA HIS A 142 -6.47 5.27 -9.74
C HIS A 142 -7.42 4.20 -9.20
N LEU A 143 -7.61 4.06 -7.88
CA LEU A 143 -8.43 2.98 -7.34
C LEU A 143 -9.92 3.12 -7.71
N PHE A 144 -10.39 4.35 -7.88
CA PHE A 144 -11.79 4.64 -8.17
C PHE A 144 -12.03 5.16 -9.59
N ASN A 145 -11.07 4.93 -10.50
CA ASN A 145 -11.11 5.34 -11.91
C ASN A 145 -11.40 6.84 -12.11
N ARG A 146 -10.82 7.70 -11.27
CA ARG A 146 -10.93 9.15 -11.45
C ARG A 146 -10.12 9.59 -12.68
N PRO A 147 -10.46 10.74 -13.30
CA PRO A 147 -9.63 11.32 -14.34
C PRO A 147 -8.21 11.62 -13.84
N THR A 148 -7.22 11.59 -14.73
CA THR A 148 -5.81 11.89 -14.40
C THR A 148 -5.63 13.28 -13.81
N VAL A 149 -6.48 14.24 -14.20
CA VAL A 149 -6.54 15.57 -13.60
C VAL A 149 -7.76 15.63 -12.70
N ILE A 150 -7.55 15.80 -11.39
CA ILE A 150 -8.63 15.89 -10.40
C ILE A 150 -8.92 17.34 -10.02
N GLN A 151 -10.19 17.64 -9.76
CA GLN A 151 -10.63 18.90 -9.17
C GLN A 151 -10.70 18.73 -7.65
N TYR A 152 -10.18 19.69 -6.90
CA TYR A 152 -10.34 19.78 -5.45
C TYR A 152 -11.44 20.81 -5.12
N PRO A 153 -12.38 20.52 -4.19
CA PRO A 153 -12.55 19.24 -3.49
C PRO A 153 -13.07 18.13 -4.42
N LEU A 154 -12.76 16.89 -4.06
CA LEU A 154 -13.28 15.69 -4.71
C LEU A 154 -14.78 15.52 -4.42
N ASP A 155 -15.46 14.91 -5.38
CA ASP A 155 -16.79 14.32 -5.23
C ASP A 155 -16.70 12.79 -5.11
N TYR A 156 -17.83 12.14 -4.83
CA TYR A 156 -17.95 10.68 -4.81
C TYR A 156 -17.56 10.05 -6.16
N PRO A 157 -16.92 8.87 -6.15
CA PRO A 157 -16.65 8.11 -7.38
C PRO A 157 -17.90 7.84 -8.24
N ASP A 158 -19.03 7.54 -7.59
CA ASP A 158 -20.34 7.42 -8.21
C ASP A 158 -21.43 7.84 -7.21
N PRO A 159 -21.96 9.08 -7.27
CA PRO A 159 -22.92 9.57 -6.30
C PRO A 159 -24.27 8.85 -6.30
N LEU A 160 -24.59 8.10 -7.36
CA LEU A 160 -25.87 7.38 -7.49
C LEU A 160 -25.81 5.95 -6.94
N ASP A 161 -24.62 5.42 -6.74
CA ASP A 161 -24.41 4.07 -6.21
C ASP A 161 -24.70 3.98 -4.69
N GLU A 162 -25.07 2.79 -4.22
CA GLU A 162 -25.38 2.56 -2.80
C GLU A 162 -24.19 2.84 -1.88
N PHE A 163 -22.97 2.57 -2.35
CA PHE A 163 -21.74 2.80 -1.59
C PHE A 163 -20.86 3.85 -2.24
N TYR A 164 -21.49 4.75 -3.01
CA TYR A 164 -20.83 5.86 -3.69
C TYR A 164 -19.71 5.42 -4.66
N GLY A 165 -19.73 4.16 -5.13
CA GLY A 165 -18.72 3.58 -6.01
C GLY A 165 -17.44 3.09 -5.33
N TYR A 166 -17.34 3.13 -4.00
CA TYR A 166 -16.15 2.65 -3.26
C TYR A 166 -16.05 1.11 -3.19
N ASP A 167 -17.09 0.38 -3.57
CA ASP A 167 -17.15 -1.09 -3.52
C ASP A 167 -16.83 -1.79 -4.87
N ARG A 168 -16.46 -1.02 -5.89
CA ARG A 168 -16.34 -1.52 -7.28
C ARG A 168 -15.22 -2.53 -7.49
N ARG A 169 -14.25 -2.64 -6.57
CA ARG A 169 -13.17 -3.62 -6.67
C ARG A 169 -13.73 -5.03 -6.66
N LYS A 170 -13.28 -5.85 -7.61
CA LYS A 170 -13.57 -7.28 -7.64
C LYS A 170 -12.60 -8.05 -6.75
N LEU A 171 -13.16 -8.98 -6.00
CA LEU A 171 -12.47 -10.00 -5.22
C LEU A 171 -12.86 -11.37 -5.76
N ARG A 172 -11.87 -12.21 -6.06
CA ARG A 172 -12.10 -13.60 -6.45
C ARG A 172 -12.15 -14.49 -5.22
N LEU A 173 -13.26 -15.19 -5.03
CA LEU A 173 -13.49 -16.12 -3.93
C LEU A 173 -12.87 -17.51 -4.23
N PRO A 174 -12.73 -18.39 -3.22
CA PRO A 174 -12.16 -19.73 -3.42
C PRO A 174 -12.93 -20.63 -4.40
N ASP A 175 -14.21 -20.35 -4.63
CA ASP A 175 -15.05 -21.04 -5.63
C ASP A 175 -14.85 -20.48 -7.06
N GLY A 176 -13.98 -19.48 -7.22
CA GLY A 176 -13.69 -18.80 -8.47
C GLY A 176 -14.63 -17.65 -8.81
N LYS A 177 -15.68 -17.39 -8.01
CA LYS A 177 -16.62 -16.29 -8.24
C LYS A 177 -15.98 -14.95 -7.94
N GLU A 178 -16.27 -13.95 -8.78
CA GLU A 178 -15.90 -12.55 -8.52
C GLU A 178 -17.05 -11.79 -7.86
N VAL A 179 -16.73 -11.04 -6.79
CA VAL A 179 -17.68 -10.22 -6.03
C VAL A 179 -17.14 -8.83 -5.77
N ASN A 180 -18.01 -7.83 -5.60
CA ASN A 180 -17.61 -6.51 -5.12
C ASN A 180 -17.08 -6.58 -3.68
N CYS A 181 -16.17 -5.67 -3.32
CA CYS A 181 -15.53 -5.68 -2.01
C CYS A 181 -15.11 -4.27 -1.56
N THR A 182 -14.87 -4.14 -0.25
CA THR A 182 -14.45 -2.91 0.42
C THR A 182 -12.91 -2.77 0.50
N ARG A 183 -12.15 -3.64 -0.18
CA ARG A 183 -10.69 -3.68 -0.03
C ARG A 183 -10.00 -2.38 -0.46
N ASP A 184 -10.56 -1.65 -1.43
CA ASP A 184 -9.96 -0.38 -1.83
C ASP A 184 -10.21 0.76 -0.83
N LEU A 185 -11.24 0.67 0.04
CA LEU A 185 -11.39 1.59 1.17
C LEU A 185 -10.21 1.47 2.14
N ILE A 186 -9.85 0.26 2.54
CA ILE A 186 -8.71 0.07 3.45
C ILE A 186 -7.38 0.45 2.79
N ARG A 187 -7.21 0.16 1.49
CA ARG A 187 -6.00 0.51 0.75
C ARG A 187 -5.85 2.01 0.58
N LEU A 188 -6.92 2.73 0.24
CA LEU A 188 -6.86 4.18 0.16
C LEU A 188 -6.55 4.78 1.53
N THR A 189 -7.43 4.53 2.50
CA THR A 189 -7.39 5.23 3.79
C THR A 189 -6.17 4.87 4.63
N GLY A 190 -5.73 3.61 4.61
CA GLY A 190 -4.51 3.19 5.31
C GLY A 190 -3.25 3.83 4.75
N TRP A 191 -3.16 4.04 3.43
CA TRP A 191 -2.03 4.72 2.81
C TRP A 191 -2.05 6.22 3.10
N SER A 192 -3.22 6.87 3.02
CA SER A 192 -3.36 8.28 3.38
C SER A 192 -3.03 8.51 4.86
N ALA A 193 -3.54 7.68 5.77
CA ALA A 193 -3.23 7.76 7.20
C ALA A 193 -1.72 7.56 7.48
N THR A 194 -1.08 6.61 6.79
CA THR A 194 0.38 6.40 6.90
C THR A 194 1.17 7.62 6.40
N ALA A 195 0.73 8.24 5.30
CA ALA A 195 1.36 9.46 4.79
C ALA A 195 1.23 10.63 5.77
N LEU A 196 0.04 10.81 6.35
CA LEU A 196 -0.24 11.85 7.36
C LEU A 196 0.58 11.63 8.63
N LEU A 197 0.70 10.39 9.11
CA LEU A 197 1.54 10.04 10.26
C LEU A 197 3.02 10.32 10.00
N ALA A 198 3.51 9.99 8.81
CA ALA A 198 4.90 10.26 8.43
C ALA A 198 5.18 11.77 8.33
N TYR A 199 4.27 12.54 7.73
CA TYR A 199 4.44 13.98 7.51
C TYR A 199 4.24 14.81 8.78
N ARG A 200 3.08 14.67 9.45
CA ARG A 200 2.71 15.55 10.57
C ARG A 200 3.21 15.06 11.92
N ALA A 201 3.31 13.75 12.12
CA ALA A 201 3.74 13.17 13.40
C ALA A 201 5.19 12.63 13.38
N GLY A 202 5.84 12.64 12.21
CA GLY A 202 7.19 12.12 12.05
C GLY A 202 7.33 10.64 12.39
N ARG A 203 6.29 9.83 12.16
CA ARG A 203 6.20 8.45 12.65
C ARG A 203 6.13 7.44 11.51
N TYR A 204 6.89 6.35 11.64
CA TYR A 204 6.73 5.17 10.79
C TYR A 204 5.56 4.31 11.27
N VAL A 205 4.83 3.73 10.32
CA VAL A 205 3.84 2.69 10.57
C VAL A 205 4.29 1.43 9.84
N THR A 206 4.42 0.34 10.58
CA THR A 206 4.94 -0.94 10.07
C THR A 206 3.84 -1.90 9.69
N ARG A 207 2.69 -1.84 10.38
CA ARG A 207 1.58 -2.78 10.20
C ARG A 207 0.26 -2.07 9.95
N LYS A 208 -0.55 -2.67 9.06
CA LYS A 208 -1.90 -2.19 8.73
C LYS A 208 -2.79 -2.14 9.98
N SER A 209 -2.64 -3.13 10.86
CA SER A 209 -3.37 -3.27 12.13
C SER A 209 -3.08 -2.18 13.16
N GLU A 210 -1.91 -1.55 13.08
CA GLU A 210 -1.47 -0.52 14.03
C GLU A 210 -1.79 0.89 13.53
N CYS A 211 -2.11 1.05 12.24
CA CYS A 211 -2.26 2.35 11.59
C CYS A 211 -3.33 3.24 12.24
N TYR A 212 -4.54 2.72 12.49
CA TYR A 212 -5.62 3.52 13.10
C TYR A 212 -5.30 3.91 14.56
N ARG A 213 -4.64 3.05 15.32
CA ARG A 213 -4.22 3.33 16.71
C ARG A 213 -3.14 4.40 16.75
N ALA A 214 -2.10 4.23 15.91
CA ALA A 214 -1.04 5.22 15.77
C ALA A 214 -1.60 6.58 15.35
N TYR A 215 -2.63 6.59 14.50
CA TYR A 215 -3.35 7.80 14.10
C TYR A 215 -4.09 8.44 15.29
N GLN A 216 -4.91 7.68 16.01
CA GLN A 216 -5.64 8.17 17.19
C GLN A 216 -4.71 8.69 18.30
N GLU A 217 -3.55 8.07 18.47
CA GLU A 217 -2.52 8.53 19.41
C GLU A 217 -1.88 9.87 18.99
N SER A 218 -1.84 10.16 17.69
CA SER A 218 -1.14 11.31 17.13
C SER A 218 -2.06 12.50 16.84
N PHE A 219 -3.36 12.25 16.60
CA PHE A 219 -4.32 13.26 16.17
C PHE A 219 -5.62 13.16 16.97
N GLN A 220 -6.10 14.31 17.47
CA GLN A 220 -7.36 14.43 18.19
C GLN A 220 -8.49 14.91 17.26
N ASP A 221 -8.74 14.16 16.19
CA ASP A 221 -9.77 14.47 15.19
C ASP A 221 -10.74 13.30 14.96
N GLU A 222 -11.71 13.50 14.08
CA GLU A 222 -12.73 12.49 13.79
C GLU A 222 -12.25 11.34 12.88
N TRP A 223 -11.08 11.48 12.25
CA TRP A 223 -10.59 10.51 11.25
C TRP A 223 -10.06 9.24 11.90
N GLY A 224 -9.55 9.34 13.14
CA GLY A 224 -9.16 8.16 13.91
C GLY A 224 -10.29 7.13 14.02
N GLN A 225 -11.53 7.59 14.30
CA GLN A 225 -12.70 6.71 14.37
C GLN A 225 -13.10 6.14 13.01
N LEU A 226 -12.91 6.89 11.92
CA LEU A 226 -13.17 6.38 10.56
C LEU A 226 -12.20 5.24 10.21
N LEU A 227 -10.91 5.43 10.47
CA LEU A 227 -9.87 4.43 10.20
C LEU A 227 -10.10 3.16 11.02
N GLU A 228 -10.50 3.32 12.29
CA GLU A 228 -10.90 2.21 13.14
C GLU A 228 -12.14 1.49 12.59
N ASP A 229 -13.20 2.21 12.21
CA ASP A 229 -14.41 1.63 11.63
C ASP A 229 -14.09 0.82 10.35
N ILE A 230 -13.25 1.34 9.46
CA ILE A 230 -12.81 0.62 8.25
C ILE A 230 -12.04 -0.65 8.63
N TYR A 231 -11.14 -0.57 9.62
CA TYR A 231 -10.37 -1.73 10.05
C TYR A 231 -11.26 -2.79 10.72
N ILE A 232 -12.13 -2.39 11.64
CA ILE A 232 -12.99 -3.31 12.40
C ILE A 232 -14.09 -3.89 11.51
N TYR A 233 -14.84 -3.06 10.78
CA TYR A 233 -15.99 -3.53 10.00
C TYR A 233 -15.57 -4.07 8.64
N CYS A 234 -14.92 -3.26 7.80
CA CYS A 234 -14.62 -3.67 6.42
C CYS A 234 -13.65 -4.86 6.39
N ARG A 235 -12.55 -4.79 7.14
CA ARG A 235 -11.58 -5.89 7.20
C ARG A 235 -11.98 -6.97 8.22
N GLY A 236 -12.20 -6.59 9.47
CA GLY A 236 -12.35 -7.53 10.57
C GLY A 236 -13.66 -8.32 10.54
N LYS A 237 -14.80 -7.63 10.39
CA LYS A 237 -16.13 -8.24 10.48
C LYS A 237 -16.62 -8.79 9.15
N TRP A 238 -16.43 -8.03 8.07
CA TRP A 238 -16.94 -8.38 6.75
C TRP A 238 -15.90 -9.06 5.85
N HIS A 239 -14.64 -9.13 6.28
CA HIS A 239 -13.55 -9.80 5.54
C HIS A 239 -13.43 -9.25 4.11
N TYR A 240 -13.56 -7.93 3.99
CA TYR A 240 -13.67 -7.15 2.76
C TYR A 240 -14.95 -7.34 1.94
N LEU A 241 -15.85 -8.25 2.28
CA LEU A 241 -17.09 -8.47 1.55
C LEU A 241 -18.12 -7.37 1.84
N LEU A 242 -19.13 -7.28 0.97
CA LEU A 242 -20.31 -6.47 1.26
C LEU A 242 -21.24 -7.22 2.21
N PRO A 243 -21.74 -6.58 3.28
CA PRO A 243 -22.69 -7.21 4.18
C PRO A 243 -24.04 -7.46 3.48
N ALA A 244 -24.69 -8.56 3.85
CA ALA A 244 -26.04 -8.91 3.39
C ALA A 244 -27.14 -8.23 4.22
N ASP A 245 -26.87 -7.99 5.51
CA ASP A 245 -27.83 -7.36 6.43
C ASP A 245 -28.04 -5.87 6.12
N HIS A 246 -29.28 -5.41 6.12
CA HIS A 246 -29.62 -4.04 5.77
C HIS A 246 -29.06 -3.01 6.77
N ALA A 247 -28.98 -3.32 8.07
CA ALA A 247 -28.41 -2.39 9.04
C ALA A 247 -26.90 -2.26 8.85
N GLU A 248 -26.21 -3.36 8.57
CA GLU A 248 -24.79 -3.36 8.24
C GLU A 248 -24.48 -2.64 6.93
N ARG A 249 -25.34 -2.76 5.92
CA ARG A 249 -25.22 -1.97 4.67
C ARG A 249 -25.36 -0.48 4.91
N ARG A 250 -26.28 -0.06 5.79
CA ARG A 250 -26.36 1.35 6.21
C ARG A 250 -25.05 1.80 6.88
N LYS A 251 -24.47 0.99 7.76
CA LYS A 251 -23.16 1.28 8.37
C LYS A 251 -22.04 1.40 7.34
N LEU A 252 -22.00 0.52 6.34
CA LEU A 252 -21.02 0.62 5.24
C LEU A 252 -21.22 1.92 4.45
N ARG A 253 -22.46 2.29 4.14
CA ARG A 253 -22.77 3.55 3.45
C ARG A 253 -22.30 4.78 4.25
N GLU A 254 -22.46 4.77 5.58
CA GLU A 254 -21.92 5.82 6.46
C GLU A 254 -20.39 5.89 6.42
N ILE A 255 -19.71 4.75 6.42
CA ILE A 255 -18.24 4.68 6.25
C ILE A 255 -17.82 5.26 4.91
N CYS A 256 -18.50 4.89 3.82
CA CYS A 256 -18.21 5.42 2.48
C CYS A 256 -18.43 6.94 2.41
N ALA A 257 -19.50 7.47 3.02
CA ALA A 257 -19.76 8.91 3.07
C ALA A 257 -18.62 9.67 3.77
N ARG A 258 -18.16 9.16 4.92
CA ARG A 258 -17.04 9.75 5.67
C ARG A 258 -15.70 9.61 4.96
N THR A 259 -15.53 8.59 4.11
CA THR A 259 -14.30 8.37 3.34
C THR A 259 -14.04 9.52 2.37
N LEU A 260 -15.06 10.06 1.70
CA LEU A 260 -14.89 11.23 0.83
C LEU A 260 -14.33 12.45 1.61
N ALA A 261 -14.89 12.69 2.79
CA ALA A 261 -14.43 13.79 3.64
C ALA A 261 -12.96 13.60 4.07
N PHE A 262 -12.55 12.35 4.36
CA PHE A 262 -11.16 12.03 4.67
C PHE A 262 -10.23 12.15 3.46
N GLU A 263 -10.66 11.76 2.25
CA GLU A 263 -9.89 12.00 1.01
C GLU A 263 -9.63 13.50 0.80
N ASN A 264 -10.65 14.33 0.99
CA ASN A 264 -10.53 15.78 0.88
C ASN A 264 -9.63 16.36 1.97
N TYR A 265 -9.72 15.86 3.20
CA TYR A 265 -8.79 16.22 4.26
C TYR A 265 -7.35 15.84 3.90
N PHE A 266 -7.12 14.63 3.39
CA PHE A 266 -5.80 14.22 2.93
C PHE A 266 -5.27 15.17 1.84
N LEU A 267 -6.07 15.53 0.84
CA LEU A 267 -5.66 16.45 -0.22
C LEU A 267 -5.35 17.85 0.31
N LEU A 268 -6.09 18.33 1.32
CA LEU A 268 -5.77 19.58 1.99
C LEU A 268 -4.39 19.54 2.65
N VAL A 269 -4.07 18.47 3.38
CA VAL A 269 -2.72 18.31 3.98
C VAL A 269 -1.65 18.11 2.90
N TYR A 270 -1.99 17.41 1.82
CA TYR A 270 -1.08 17.18 0.72
C TYR A 270 -0.76 18.47 -0.04
N LYS A 271 -1.69 19.43 -0.12
CA LYS A 271 -1.41 20.81 -0.58
C LYS A 271 -0.28 21.44 0.24
N GLU A 272 -0.37 21.39 1.57
CA GLU A 272 0.66 21.94 2.47
C GLU A 272 2.03 21.27 2.23
N PHE A 273 2.04 19.95 2.07
CA PHE A 273 3.24 19.19 1.73
C PHE A 273 3.85 19.67 0.40
N LEU A 274 3.06 19.83 -0.66
CA LEU A 274 3.54 20.29 -1.96
C LEU A 274 4.12 21.71 -1.89
N LEU A 275 3.47 22.62 -1.15
CA LEU A 275 4.00 23.97 -0.92
C LEU A 275 5.36 23.93 -0.21
N SER A 276 5.52 23.05 0.78
CA SER A 276 6.80 22.88 1.48
C SER A 276 7.90 22.33 0.56
N GLU A 277 7.56 21.39 -0.34
CA GLU A 277 8.50 20.84 -1.31
C GLU A 277 8.91 21.88 -2.38
N LEU A 278 8.00 22.78 -2.77
CA LEU A 278 8.32 23.87 -3.70
C LEU A 278 9.32 24.87 -3.10
N GLN A 279 9.20 25.13 -1.80
CA GLN A 279 10.05 26.09 -1.06
C GLN A 279 11.39 25.48 -0.63
N ALA A 280 11.49 24.15 -0.53
CA ALA A 280 12.70 23.45 -0.14
C ALA A 280 13.83 23.58 -1.20
N GLU A 281 15.07 23.40 -0.77
CA GLU A 281 16.25 23.34 -1.65
C GLU A 281 16.37 21.99 -2.41
N ASP A 282 15.50 21.02 -2.09
CA ASP A 282 15.46 19.72 -2.76
C ASP A 282 14.90 19.84 -4.19
N VAL A 283 15.79 19.77 -5.18
CA VAL A 283 15.46 19.85 -6.60
C VAL A 283 14.51 18.74 -7.04
N GLU A 284 14.70 17.52 -6.52
CA GLU A 284 13.83 16.39 -6.90
C GLU A 284 12.43 16.57 -6.32
N GLY A 285 12.35 16.96 -5.04
CA GLY A 285 11.10 17.28 -4.37
C GLY A 285 10.31 18.37 -5.08
N ARG A 286 10.97 19.49 -5.41
CA ARG A 286 10.36 20.59 -6.18
C ARG A 286 9.85 20.14 -7.55
N ARG A 287 10.66 19.37 -8.30
CA ARG A 287 10.26 18.85 -9.62
C ARG A 287 9.03 17.95 -9.51
N MET A 288 8.98 17.08 -8.52
CA MET A 288 7.83 16.19 -8.28
C MET A 288 6.58 17.00 -7.89
N ALA A 289 6.74 18.00 -7.01
CA ALA A 289 5.64 18.87 -6.61
C ALA A 289 5.03 19.62 -7.81
N LEU A 290 5.87 20.18 -8.69
CA LEU A 290 5.41 20.82 -9.93
C LEU A 290 4.62 19.84 -10.83
N TRP A 291 5.17 18.62 -11.04
CA TRP A 291 4.50 17.59 -11.85
C TRP A 291 3.13 17.17 -11.28
N VAL A 292 3.01 17.12 -9.96
CA VAL A 292 1.75 16.81 -9.27
C VAL A 292 0.75 17.95 -9.40
N LEU A 293 1.19 19.21 -9.22
CA LEU A 293 0.31 20.38 -9.27
C LEU A 293 -0.29 20.60 -10.66
N ASP A 294 0.34 20.10 -11.73
CA ASP A 294 -0.26 20.04 -13.06
C ASP A 294 -1.45 19.05 -13.17
N ARG A 295 -1.66 18.19 -12.15
CA ARG A 295 -2.69 17.13 -12.11
C ARG A 295 -3.76 17.36 -11.05
N ILE A 296 -3.63 18.38 -10.21
CA ILE A 296 -4.62 18.73 -9.19
C ILE A 296 -4.97 20.20 -9.32
N ALA A 297 -6.20 20.47 -9.70
CA ALA A 297 -6.73 21.82 -9.75
C ALA A 297 -7.25 22.23 -8.36
N TYR A 298 -6.39 22.89 -7.58
CA TYR A 298 -6.75 23.45 -6.26
C TYR A 298 -7.47 24.80 -6.33
N GLN A 299 -7.33 25.55 -7.44
CA GLN A 299 -7.85 26.92 -7.60
C GLN A 299 -7.44 27.84 -6.43
N ASP A 300 -6.13 27.98 -6.22
CA ASP A 300 -5.56 28.59 -5.02
C ASP A 300 -4.38 29.52 -5.35
N GLU A 301 -4.52 30.80 -5.04
CA GLU A 301 -3.54 31.85 -5.39
C GLU A 301 -2.15 31.59 -4.78
N GLU A 302 -2.08 30.96 -3.61
CA GLU A 302 -0.81 30.64 -2.95
C GLU A 302 -0.03 29.61 -3.77
N ILE A 303 -0.71 28.60 -4.30
CA ILE A 303 -0.10 27.59 -5.18
C ILE A 303 0.37 28.25 -6.48
N GLU A 304 -0.47 29.08 -7.09
CA GLU A 304 -0.13 29.75 -8.35
C GLU A 304 1.15 30.59 -8.20
N LEU A 305 1.24 31.36 -7.11
CA LEU A 305 2.42 32.15 -6.77
C LEU A 305 3.64 31.25 -6.50
N ALA A 306 3.50 30.20 -5.68
CA ALA A 306 4.59 29.29 -5.35
C ALA A 306 5.14 28.57 -6.60
N VAL A 307 4.26 28.15 -7.51
CA VAL A 307 4.64 27.52 -8.79
C VAL A 307 5.38 28.50 -9.68
N ALA A 308 4.92 29.76 -9.79
CA ALA A 308 5.59 30.78 -10.60
C ALA A 308 7.01 31.08 -10.08
N LEU A 309 7.18 31.19 -8.75
CA LEU A 309 8.48 31.38 -8.12
C LEU A 309 9.40 30.18 -8.34
N ALA A 310 8.90 28.95 -8.12
CA ALA A 310 9.68 27.72 -8.31
C ALA A 310 10.17 27.55 -9.76
N LYS A 311 9.34 27.92 -10.75
CA LYS A 311 9.72 27.90 -12.18
C LYS A 311 10.73 28.98 -12.56
N SER A 312 10.78 30.09 -11.85
CA SER A 312 11.73 31.18 -12.11
C SER A 312 13.12 30.93 -11.52
N ALA A 313 13.22 30.01 -10.55
CA ALA A 313 14.44 29.70 -9.81
C ALA A 313 15.26 28.54 -10.38
N GLY A 314 14.77 27.85 -11.43
CA GLY A 314 15.43 26.72 -12.10
C GLY A 314 15.75 27.02 -13.55
#